data_AF-A0A958FEF4-F1
#
_entry.id   AF-A0A958FEF4-F1
#
_cell.length_a   1.000
_cell.length_b   1.000
_cell.length_c   1.000
_cell.angle_alpha   90.00
_cell.angle_beta   90.00
_cell.angle_gamma   90.00
#
_symmetry.space_group_name_H-M   'P 1'
#
loop_
_entity.id
_entity.type
_entity.pdbx_description
1 polymer ?
#
loop_
_entity_poly.entity_id
_entity_poly.type
_entity_poly.pdbx_seq_one_letter_code
_entity_poly.pdbx_strand_id
1 'polypeptide(L)' 'MQVVDVSNPNSPQQVNWVDTGYRTAFVVFDGNYAYVANGDSGLRVLDVST' A
#
# COMPACT_ATOMS: atom_id res chain seq x y z
N MET A 1 -2.12 5.20 -1.52
CA MET A 1 -1.09 4.14 -1.68
C MET A 1 -1.22 3.51 -3.05
N GLN A 2 -0.13 3.35 -3.78
CA GLN A 2 -0.11 2.62 -5.05
C GLN A 2 0.61 1.29 -4.84
N VAL A 3 0.05 0.22 -5.40
CA VAL A 3 0.73 -1.07 -5.53
C VAL A 3 1.17 -1.17 -6.98
N VAL A 4 2.47 -1.31 -7.18
CA VAL A 4 3.12 -1.34 -8.49
C VAL A 4 3.86 -2.67 -8.62
N ASP A 5 3.55 -3.43 -9.66
CA ASP A 5 4.36 -4.57 -10.07
C ASP A 5 5.64 -4.04 -10.73
N VAL A 6 6.78 -4.45 -10.17
CA VAL A 6 8.13 -4.09 -10.59
C VAL A 6 8.91 -5.30 -11.13
N SER A 7 8.21 -6.40 -11.46
CA SER A 7 8.79 -7.60 -12.05
C SER A 7 9.54 -7.31 -13.36
N ASN A 8 9.04 -6.36 -14.16
CA ASN A 8 9.77 -5.76 -15.27
C ASN A 8 10.28 -4.36 -14.89
N PRO A 9 11.58 -4.19 -14.60
CA PRO A 9 12.14 -2.90 -14.17
C PRO A 9 12.09 -1.82 -15.27
N ASN A 10 12.02 -2.20 -16.54
CA ASN A 10 11.92 -1.25 -17.65
C ASN A 10 10.47 -0.84 -17.95
N SER A 11 9.49 -1.53 -17.35
CA SER A 11 8.07 -1.23 -17.52
C SER A 11 7.26 -1.59 -16.25
N PRO A 12 7.41 -0.80 -15.16
CA PRO A 12 6.60 -0.98 -13.98
C PRO A 12 5.11 -0.78 -14.29
N GLN A 13 4.24 -1.60 -13.69
CA GLN A 13 2.79 -1.50 -13.90
C GLN A 13 2.05 -1.27 -12.59
N GLN A 14 1.17 -0.28 -12.56
CA GLN A 14 0.28 -0.10 -11.42
C GLN A 14 -0.77 -1.21 -11.42
N VAL A 15 -0.75 -2.06 -10.39
CA VAL A 15 -1.71 -3.17 -10.26
C VAL A 15 -2.86 -2.83 -9.33
N ASN A 16 -2.66 -1.91 -8.38
CA ASN A 16 -3.73 -1.48 -7.46
C ASN A 16 -3.52 -0.06 -6.93
N TRP A 17 -4.61 0.55 -6.47
CA TRP A 17 -4.60 1.85 -5.80
C TRP A 17 -5.59 1.86 -4.65
N VAL A 18 -5.12 2.31 -3.49
CA VAL A 18 -5.96 2.48 -2.30
C VAL A 18 -5.84 3.92 -1.83
N ASP A 19 -6.99 4.60 -1.73
CA ASP A 19 -7.04 5.88 -1.02
C ASP A 19 -6.81 5.63 0.47
N THR A 20 -5.65 6.06 0.94
CA THR A 20 -5.28 5.94 2.34
C THR A 20 -5.67 7.18 3.15
N GLY A 21 -6.23 8.22 2.53
CA GLY A 21 -6.55 9.51 3.16
C GLY A 21 -5.36 10.48 3.20
N TYR A 22 -5.52 11.56 3.98
CA TYR A 22 -4.68 12.77 3.87
C TYR A 22 -3.20 12.61 4.25
N ARG A 23 -2.83 11.75 5.22
CA ARG A 23 -1.45 11.62 5.69
C ARG A 23 -1.11 10.19 6.12
N THR A 24 -0.60 9.40 5.20
CA THR A 24 0.09 8.14 5.54
C THR A 24 1.52 8.45 5.95
N ALA A 25 1.90 8.07 7.18
CA ALA A 25 3.25 8.26 7.71
C ALA A 25 4.16 7.07 7.37
N PHE A 26 3.64 5.85 7.50
CA PHE A 26 4.40 4.61 7.28
C PHE A 26 3.51 3.47 6.77
N VAL A 27 4.12 2.57 6.00
CA VAL A 27 3.52 1.32 5.53
C VAL A 27 4.49 0.19 5.83
N VAL A 28 4.00 -0.90 6.42
CA VAL A 28 4.74 -2.16 6.57
C VAL A 28 3.91 -3.32 6.04
N PHE A 29 4.57 -4.36 5.55
CA PHE A 29 3.93 -5.54 4.98
C PHE A 29 4.23 -6.77 5.86
N ASP A 30 3.20 -7.59 6.09
CA ASP A 30 3.32 -8.93 6.68
C ASP A 30 2.40 -9.89 5.92
N GLY A 31 3.00 -10.79 5.14
CA GLY A 31 2.28 -11.63 4.19
C GLY A 31 1.44 -10.81 3.20
N ASN A 32 0.14 -11.11 3.14
CA ASN A 32 -0.82 -10.45 2.27
C ASN A 32 -1.46 -9.20 2.89
N TYR A 33 -0.94 -8.71 4.03
CA TYR A 33 -1.49 -7.55 4.71
C TYR A 33 -0.52 -6.37 4.70
N ALA A 34 -1.07 -5.19 4.40
CA ALA A 34 -0.38 -3.92 4.53
C ALA A 34 -0.93 -3.16 5.75
N TYR A 35 -0.04 -2.77 6.65
CA TYR A 35 -0.34 -1.98 7.84
C TYR A 35 0.05 -0.54 7.58
N VAL A 36 -0.96 0.33 7.53
CA VAL A 36 -0.82 1.72 7.13
C VAL A 36 -1.07 2.60 8.35
N ALA A 37 -0.01 3.22 8.87
CA ALA A 37 -0.11 4.22 9.91
C ALA A 37 -0.50 5.56 9.26
N ASN A 38 -1.75 5.98 9.46
CA ASN A 38 -2.25 7.26 9.01
C ASN A 38 -2.39 8.19 10.23
N GLY A 39 -1.66 9.31 10.23
CA GLY A 39 -1.46 10.16 11.41
C GLY A 39 -2.74 10.43 12.19
N ASP A 40 -3.76 10.97 11.53
CA ASP A 40 -5.02 11.37 12.17
C ASP A 40 -6.07 10.25 12.15
N SER A 41 -5.91 9.25 11.27
CA SER A 41 -6.89 8.16 11.10
C SER A 41 -6.54 6.89 11.90
N GLY A 42 -5.39 6.86 12.57
CA GLY A 42 -4.88 5.69 13.27
C GLY A 42 -4.29 4.63 12.33
N LEU A 43 -4.31 3.37 12.77
CA LEU A 43 -3.81 2.23 12.01
C LEU A 43 -4.92 1.66 11.11
N ARG A 44 -4.62 1.51 9.81
CA ARG A 44 -5.46 0.73 8.88
C ARG A 44 -4.74 -0.56 8.48
N VAL A 45 -5.50 -1.65 8.37
CA VAL A 45 -5.02 -2.92 7.84
C VAL A 45 -5.71 -3.16 6.51
N LEU A 46 -4.94 -3.39 5.46
CA LEU A 46 -5.42 -3.61 4.10
C LEU A 46 -5.03 -5.02 3.66
N ASP A 47 -5.99 -5.77 3.14
CA ASP A 47 -5.71 -6.99 2.38
C ASP A 47 -5.18 -6.59 0.99
N VAL A 48 -3.96 -7.02 0.69
CA VAL A 48 -3.25 -6.77 -0.56
C VAL A 48 -2.92 -8.07 -1.29
N SER A 49 -3.67 -9.14 -1.00
CA SER A 49 -3.59 -10.38 -1.77
C SER A 49 -3.90 -10.13 -3.25
N THR A 50 -3.18 -10.84 -4.12
CA THR A 50 -3.31 -10.79 -5.59
C THR A 50 -3.82 -12.10 -6.13
#